data_AF-A0AAP1RCP7-F1
#
_entry.id   AF-A0AAP1RCP7-F1
#
_cell.length_a   1.000
_cell.length_b   1.000
_cell.length_c   1.000
_cell.angle_alpha   90.00
_cell.angle_beta   90.00
_cell.angle_gamma   90.00
#
_symmetry.space_group_name_H-M   'P 1'
#
loop_
_entity.id
_entity.type
_entity.pdbx_description
1 polymer ?
#
loop_
_entity_poly.entity_id
_entity_poly.type
_entity_poly.pdbx_seq_one_letter_code
_entity_poly.pdbx_strand_id
1 'polypeptide(L)'
;LLVLPNSHSLIQRRMQNDRSVLAVAKTVCEQCRLCTDLCPRHLVGHELAPHLLVRAVNYQQLATPQLLLTALTCSECNVCASVACPVGISPMRINRLLKQELRAQNLRYEGALNPADPMANYRLIPVKRLVTRLGLT
;
A
#
# COMPACT_ATOMS: atom_id res chain seq x y z
N LEU A 1 20.27 4.53 12.79
CA LEU A 1 19.47 5.62 12.20
C LEU A 1 20.06 5.94 10.83
N LEU A 2 19.25 6.04 9.77
CA LEU A 2 19.68 6.46 8.43
C LEU A 2 19.14 7.88 8.15
N VAL A 3 20.00 8.81 7.77
CA VAL A 3 19.65 10.20 7.46
C VAL A 3 19.87 10.45 5.97
N LEU A 4 18.86 10.98 5.29
CA LEU A 4 18.90 11.25 3.85
C LEU A 4 18.76 12.76 3.59
N PRO A 5 19.45 13.31 2.57
CA PRO A 5 19.32 14.72 2.24
C PRO A 5 17.89 15.04 1.75
N ASN A 6 17.47 16.31 1.87
CA ASN A 6 16.15 16.75 1.41
C ASN A 6 15.91 16.46 -0.07
N SER A 7 16.94 16.49 -0.90
CA SER A 7 16.88 16.16 -2.33
C SER A 7 16.66 14.67 -2.62
N HIS A 8 16.80 13.78 -1.64
CA HIS A 8 16.64 12.35 -1.84
C HIS A 8 15.19 11.99 -2.21
N SER A 9 15.01 11.11 -3.19
CA SER A 9 13.70 10.76 -3.75
C SER A 9 12.67 10.30 -2.70
N LEU A 10 13.09 9.50 -1.71
CA LEU A 10 12.25 9.08 -0.59
C LEU A 10 11.77 10.25 0.30
N ILE A 11 12.60 11.27 0.48
CA ILE A 11 12.23 12.47 1.25
C ILE A 11 11.25 13.29 0.44
N GLN A 12 11.55 13.56 -0.83
CA GLN A 12 10.64 14.26 -1.74
C GLN A 12 9.25 13.60 -1.81
N ARG A 13 9.19 12.26 -1.98
CA ARG A 13 7.94 11.49 -1.97
C ARG A 13 7.20 11.56 -0.63
N ARG A 14 7.92 11.59 0.49
CA ARG A 14 7.33 11.73 1.83
C ARG A 14 6.71 13.12 2.02
N MET A 15 7.35 14.16 1.49
CA MET A 15 6.91 15.55 1.61
C MET A 15 5.72 15.92 0.70
N GLN A 16 5.39 15.11 -0.30
CA GLN A 16 4.20 15.33 -1.13
C GLN A 16 2.95 15.42 -0.25
N ASN A 17 2.08 16.39 -0.53
CA ASN A 17 0.79 16.51 0.16
C ASN A 17 -0.18 15.39 -0.29
N ASP A 18 -1.18 15.11 0.54
CA ASP A 18 -2.10 14.00 0.31
C ASP A 18 -2.98 14.18 -0.93
N ARG A 19 -3.36 15.42 -1.27
CA ARG A 19 -4.12 15.73 -2.49
C ARG A 19 -3.34 15.32 -3.74
N SER A 20 -2.04 15.62 -3.79
CA SER A 20 -1.15 15.21 -4.89
C SER A 20 -1.02 13.69 -4.97
N VAL A 21 -0.89 13.00 -3.82
CA VAL A 21 -0.83 11.52 -3.80
C VAL A 21 -2.10 10.89 -4.37
N LEU A 22 -3.26 11.39 -3.96
CA LEU A 22 -4.55 10.91 -4.46
C LEU A 22 -4.75 11.24 -5.94
N ALA A 23 -4.37 12.45 -6.38
CA ALA A 23 -4.48 12.86 -7.77
C ALA A 23 -3.63 11.97 -8.69
N VAL A 24 -2.37 11.73 -8.35
CA VAL A 24 -1.49 10.84 -9.13
C VAL A 24 -2.06 9.42 -9.15
N ALA A 25 -2.51 8.90 -8.01
CA ALA A 25 -3.10 7.56 -7.98
C ALA A 25 -4.37 7.42 -8.83
N LYS A 26 -5.18 8.47 -8.93
CA LYS A 26 -6.37 8.50 -9.78
C LYS A 26 -6.03 8.53 -11.27
N THR A 27 -4.93 9.14 -11.66
CA THR A 27 -4.57 9.34 -13.06
C THR A 27 -3.69 8.24 -13.64
N VAL A 28 -2.74 7.70 -12.87
CA VAL A 28 -1.72 6.78 -13.43
C VAL A 28 -1.89 5.32 -13.03
N CYS A 29 -2.83 4.98 -12.14
CA CYS A 29 -3.00 3.58 -11.71
C CYS A 29 -3.45 2.68 -12.87
N GLU A 30 -2.60 1.73 -13.24
CA GLU A 30 -2.83 0.77 -14.35
C GLU A 30 -3.60 -0.49 -13.91
N GLN A 31 -4.05 -0.57 -12.66
CA GLN A 31 -4.85 -1.67 -12.11
C GLN A 31 -4.17 -3.07 -12.17
N CYS A 32 -2.84 -3.13 -12.29
CA CYS A 32 -2.05 -4.36 -12.48
C CYS A 32 -1.98 -5.33 -11.27
N ARG A 33 -2.66 -5.05 -10.15
CA ARG A 33 -2.71 -5.86 -8.91
C ARG A 33 -1.37 -6.12 -8.18
N LEU A 34 -0.20 -5.79 -8.73
CA LEU A 34 1.12 -6.05 -8.11
C LEU A 34 1.25 -5.62 -6.64
N CYS A 35 0.63 -4.50 -6.25
CA CYS A 35 0.63 -4.01 -4.87
C CYS A 35 -0.05 -4.95 -3.86
N THR A 36 -0.89 -5.87 -4.33
CA THR A 36 -1.54 -6.93 -3.54
C THR A 36 -0.75 -8.20 -3.57
N ASP A 37 -0.30 -8.59 -4.76
CA ASP A 37 0.48 -9.80 -4.95
C ASP A 37 1.77 -9.81 -4.12
N LEU A 38 2.41 -8.65 -3.96
CA LEU A 38 3.58 -8.48 -3.11
C LEU A 38 3.27 -8.01 -1.68
N CYS A 39 2.00 -7.87 -1.28
CA CYS A 39 1.66 -7.40 0.05
C CYS A 39 1.94 -8.48 1.10
N PRO A 40 2.83 -8.26 2.10
CA PRO A 40 3.11 -9.27 3.11
C PRO A 40 1.89 -9.68 3.93
N ARG A 41 0.96 -8.73 4.18
CA ARG A 41 -0.27 -9.00 4.94
C ARG A 41 -1.23 -9.88 4.15
N HIS A 42 -1.36 -9.65 2.85
CA HIS A 42 -2.13 -10.51 1.95
C HIS A 42 -1.56 -11.92 1.93
N LEU A 43 -0.24 -12.05 1.75
CA LEU A 43 0.45 -13.33 1.67
C LEU A 43 0.34 -14.17 2.95
N VAL A 44 0.21 -13.54 4.12
CA VAL A 44 0.00 -14.26 5.40
C VAL A 44 -1.48 -14.41 5.79
N GLY A 45 -2.40 -14.20 4.85
CA GLY A 45 -3.81 -14.55 5.01
C GLY A 45 -4.78 -13.42 5.35
N HIS A 46 -4.33 -12.16 5.47
CA HIS A 46 -5.26 -11.04 5.63
C HIS A 46 -5.96 -10.72 4.31
N GLU A 47 -7.25 -10.36 4.38
CA GLU A 47 -8.07 -9.95 3.22
C GLU A 47 -7.66 -8.58 2.63
N LEU A 48 -6.46 -8.09 2.93
CA LEU A 48 -5.96 -6.83 2.44
C LEU A 48 -5.67 -6.92 0.94
N ALA A 49 -6.42 -6.16 0.14
CA ALA A 49 -6.20 -6.02 -1.28
C ALA A 49 -5.89 -4.55 -1.64
N PRO A 50 -4.63 -4.07 -1.52
CA PRO A 50 -4.29 -2.67 -1.79
C PRO A 50 -4.74 -2.17 -3.17
N HIS A 51 -4.77 -3.04 -4.19
CA HIS A 51 -5.23 -2.64 -5.52
C HIS A 51 -6.73 -2.29 -5.55
N LEU A 52 -7.55 -3.02 -4.79
CA LEU A 52 -8.98 -2.74 -4.68
C LEU A 52 -9.23 -1.50 -3.82
N LEU A 53 -8.45 -1.30 -2.75
CA LEU A 53 -8.55 -0.10 -1.92
C LEU A 53 -8.19 1.17 -2.70
N VAL A 54 -7.12 1.13 -3.52
CA VAL A 54 -6.79 2.24 -4.43
C VAL A 54 -7.95 2.51 -5.39
N ARG A 55 -8.55 1.48 -5.98
CA ARG A 55 -9.69 1.63 -6.89
C ARG A 55 -10.93 2.20 -6.19
N ALA A 56 -11.24 1.73 -4.98
CA ALA A 56 -12.37 2.22 -4.18
C ALA A 56 -12.22 3.70 -3.82
N VAL A 57 -11.00 4.13 -3.48
CA VAL A 57 -10.71 5.55 -3.20
C VAL A 57 -10.79 6.40 -4.48
N ASN A 58 -10.34 5.88 -5.62
CA ASN A 58 -10.38 6.60 -6.89
C ASN A 58 -11.80 6.68 -7.49
N TYR A 59 -12.62 5.65 -7.28
CA TYR A 59 -13.95 5.46 -7.85
C TYR A 59 -14.91 4.99 -6.75
N GLN A 60 -15.64 5.95 -6.17
CA GLN A 60 -16.51 5.70 -5.01
C GLN A 60 -17.57 4.61 -5.24
N GLN A 61 -17.98 4.34 -6.48
CA GLN A 61 -18.92 3.28 -6.82
C GLN A 61 -18.39 1.87 -6.51
N LEU A 62 -17.06 1.70 -6.39
CA LEU A 62 -16.42 0.42 -6.07
C LEU A 62 -16.19 0.21 -4.56
N ALA A 63 -16.53 1.20 -3.74
CA ALA A 63 -16.29 1.14 -2.30
C ALA A 63 -17.44 0.42 -1.59
N THR A 64 -17.19 -0.81 -1.13
CA THR A 64 -18.07 -1.50 -0.17
C THR A 64 -17.54 -1.33 1.25
N PRO A 65 -18.41 -1.25 2.27
CA PRO A 65 -17.96 -1.15 3.67
C PRO A 65 -16.96 -2.24 4.05
N GLN A 66 -17.25 -3.50 3.69
CA GLN A 66 -16.36 -4.62 4.00
C GLN A 66 -14.98 -4.46 3.35
N LEU A 67 -14.93 -4.05 2.07
CA LEU A 67 -13.66 -3.80 1.38
C LEU A 67 -12.87 -2.70 2.09
N LEU A 68 -13.50 -1.57 2.40
CA LEU A 68 -12.81 -0.45 3.07
C LEU A 68 -12.25 -0.87 4.44
N LEU A 69 -13.01 -1.65 5.22
CA LEU A 69 -12.56 -2.14 6.53
C LEU A 69 -11.30 -3.00 6.45
N THR A 70 -11.06 -3.71 5.34
CA THR A 70 -9.81 -4.48 5.16
C THR A 70 -8.57 -3.59 5.27
N ALA A 71 -8.67 -2.29 4.99
CA ALA A 71 -7.57 -1.32 5.13
C ALA A 71 -6.99 -1.28 6.55
N LEU A 72 -7.81 -1.60 7.58
CA LEU A 72 -7.41 -1.66 8.98
C LEU A 72 -6.39 -2.77 9.25
N THR A 73 -6.32 -3.81 8.40
CA THR A 73 -5.38 -4.93 8.54
C THR A 73 -3.97 -4.62 8.02
N CYS A 74 -3.79 -3.48 7.35
CA CYS A 74 -2.51 -3.04 6.80
C CYS A 74 -1.48 -2.71 7.89
N SER A 75 -0.27 -3.25 7.74
CA SER A 75 0.88 -2.97 8.62
C SER A 75 1.69 -1.74 8.24
N GLU A 76 1.29 -1.02 7.18
CA GLU A 76 1.99 0.18 6.69
C GLU A 76 3.47 -0.05 6.32
N CYS A 77 3.85 -1.29 5.99
CA CYS A 77 5.22 -1.70 5.63
C CYS A 77 5.78 -1.08 4.33
N ASN A 78 4.97 -0.33 3.59
CA ASN A 78 5.34 0.42 2.38
C ASN A 78 5.84 -0.39 1.17
N VAL A 79 5.82 -1.73 1.20
CA VAL A 79 6.20 -2.60 0.06
C VAL A 79 5.48 -2.22 -1.23
N CYS A 80 4.18 -1.93 -1.13
CA CYS A 80 3.36 -1.58 -2.29
C CYS A 80 3.83 -0.30 -3.01
N ALA A 81 4.46 0.64 -2.31
CA ALA A 81 4.98 1.88 -2.89
C ALA A 81 6.48 1.81 -3.22
N SER A 82 7.27 1.13 -2.39
CA SER A 82 8.72 1.03 -2.54
C SER A 82 9.15 0.00 -3.58
N VAL A 83 8.37 -1.06 -3.77
CA VAL A 83 8.74 -2.21 -4.59
C VAL A 83 7.70 -2.47 -5.68
N ALA A 84 6.44 -2.63 -5.28
CA ALA A 84 5.45 -3.28 -6.14
C ALA A 84 4.89 -2.39 -7.26
N CYS A 85 4.64 -1.10 -6.99
CA CYS A 85 3.98 -0.25 -7.97
C CYS A 85 4.94 0.12 -9.12
N PRO A 86 4.61 -0.21 -10.39
CA PRO A 86 5.45 0.12 -11.54
C PRO A 86 5.35 1.61 -11.91
N VAL A 87 4.20 2.24 -11.66
CA VAL A 87 3.90 3.64 -11.99
C VAL A 87 4.11 4.62 -10.83
N GLY A 88 4.76 4.18 -9.76
CA GLY A 88 5.20 5.06 -8.67
C GLY A 88 4.10 5.66 -7.79
N ILE A 89 2.87 5.14 -7.81
CA ILE A 89 1.83 5.54 -6.83
C ILE A 89 2.17 4.98 -5.44
N SER A 90 1.57 5.55 -4.40
CA SER A 90 1.75 5.07 -3.02
C SER A 90 0.46 4.49 -2.44
N PRO A 91 0.14 3.20 -2.69
CA PRO A 91 -1.01 2.54 -2.09
C PRO A 91 -0.97 2.54 -0.56
N MET A 92 0.24 2.50 0.04
CA MET A 92 0.40 2.59 1.49
C MET A 92 -0.13 3.91 2.05
N ARG A 93 0.23 5.04 1.44
CA ARG A 93 -0.24 6.36 1.89
C ARG A 93 -1.75 6.49 1.77
N ILE A 94 -2.32 6.03 0.66
CA ILE A 94 -3.76 6.01 0.44
C ILE A 94 -4.45 5.17 1.52
N ASN A 95 -3.92 3.97 1.79
CA ASN A 95 -4.44 3.10 2.83
C ASN A 95 -4.32 3.73 4.22
N ARG A 96 -3.24 4.46 4.51
CA ARG A 96 -3.06 5.15 5.79
C ARG A 96 -4.11 6.25 6.00
N LEU A 97 -4.41 7.03 4.96
CA LEU A 97 -5.48 8.04 5.01
C LEU A 97 -6.84 7.38 5.27
N LEU A 98 -7.15 6.31 4.53
CA LEU A 98 -8.38 5.54 4.76
C LEU A 98 -8.45 4.96 6.17
N LYS A 99 -7.35 4.40 6.68
CA LYS A 99 -7.25 3.84 8.03
C LYS A 99 -7.45 4.88 9.12
N GLN A 100 -6.99 6.13 8.91
CA GLN A 100 -7.24 7.24 9.82
C GLN A 100 -8.73 7.58 9.88
N GLU A 101 -9.38 7.69 8.72
CA GLU A 101 -10.83 7.96 8.61
C GLU A 101 -11.67 6.88 9.31
N LEU A 102 -11.40 5.60 8.99
CA LEU A 102 -12.13 4.47 9.59
C LEU A 102 -11.97 4.42 11.12
N ARG A 103 -10.78 4.75 11.63
CA ARG A 103 -10.52 4.81 13.08
C ARG A 103 -11.22 6.00 13.74
N ALA A 104 -11.28 7.15 13.08
CA ALA A 104 -12.03 8.30 13.60
C ALA A 104 -13.53 7.98 13.76
N GLN A 105 -14.05 7.10 12.91
CA GLN A 105 -15.42 6.57 12.99
C GLN A 105 -15.58 5.39 13.96
N ASN A 106 -14.53 5.00 14.69
CA ASN A 106 -14.51 3.84 15.60
C ASN A 106 -14.88 2.50 14.92
N LEU A 107 -14.68 2.38 13.62
CA LEU A 107 -14.97 1.16 12.88
C LEU A 107 -13.90 0.10 13.13
N ARG A 108 -14.33 -1.17 13.10
CA ARG A 108 -13.48 -2.34 13.33
C ARG A 108 -13.64 -3.31 12.18
N TYR A 109 -12.52 -3.95 11.81
CA TYR A 109 -12.54 -5.06 10.87
C TYR A 109 -12.77 -6.35 11.65
N GLU A 110 -13.77 -7.11 11.23
CA GLU A 110 -14.09 -8.44 11.74
C GLU A 110 -13.98 -9.42 10.57
N GLY A 111 -12.95 -10.25 10.62
CA GLY A 111 -12.68 -11.24 9.59
C GLY A 111 -11.62 -12.23 10.05
N ALA A 112 -11.76 -13.47 9.63
CA ALA A 112 -10.82 -14.54 9.96
C ALA A 112 -9.51 -14.37 9.17
N LEU A 113 -8.42 -14.92 9.73
CA LEU A 113 -7.19 -15.07 8.97
C LEU A 113 -7.32 -16.29 8.05
N ASN A 114 -7.11 -16.08 6.76
CA ASN A 114 -7.05 -17.19 5.80
C ASN A 114 -5.72 -17.95 5.93
N PRO A 115 -5.63 -19.18 5.40
CA PRO A 115 -4.34 -19.84 5.21
C PRO A 115 -3.37 -18.93 4.44
N ALA A 116 -2.08 -19.00 4.78
CA ALA A 116 -1.06 -18.26 4.06
C ALA A 116 -1.02 -18.68 2.58
N ASP A 117 -0.84 -17.70 1.69
CA ASP A 117 -0.67 -17.96 0.26
C ASP A 117 0.64 -18.74 0.06
N PRO A 118 0.64 -19.91 -0.61
CA PRO A 118 1.86 -20.67 -0.91
C PRO A 118 2.94 -19.84 -1.62
N MET A 119 2.53 -18.80 -2.35
CA MET A 119 3.39 -17.88 -3.05
C MET A 119 4.22 -16.98 -2.12
N ALA A 120 3.91 -16.94 -0.81
CA ALA A 120 4.72 -16.25 0.20
C ALA A 120 6.19 -16.67 0.17
N ASN A 121 6.46 -17.96 -0.10
CA ASN A 121 7.82 -18.51 -0.21
C ASN A 121 8.58 -17.98 -1.43
N TYR A 122 7.88 -17.50 -2.46
CA TYR A 122 8.45 -17.10 -3.75
C TYR A 122 8.38 -15.59 -4.01
N ARG A 123 7.64 -14.84 -3.19
CA ARG A 123 7.46 -13.38 -3.31
C ARG A 123 8.19 -12.57 -2.25
N LEU A 124 9.21 -13.17 -1.63
CA LEU A 124 10.13 -12.47 -0.74
C LEU A 124 10.86 -11.36 -1.49
N ILE A 125 11.10 -10.25 -0.79
CA ILE A 125 11.75 -9.07 -1.36
C ILE A 125 13.26 -9.17 -1.10
N PRO A 126 14.11 -9.28 -2.13
CA PRO A 126 15.55 -9.35 -1.92
C PRO A 126 16.07 -8.02 -1.38
N VAL A 127 16.58 -8.01 -0.14
CA VAL A 127 17.03 -6.79 0.56
C VAL A 127 18.06 -6.01 -0.25
N LYS A 128 19.04 -6.68 -0.87
CA LYS A 128 20.05 -6.02 -1.71
C LYS A 128 19.42 -5.23 -2.85
N ARG A 129 18.45 -5.82 -3.57
CA ARG A 129 17.73 -5.13 -4.66
C ARG A 129 16.87 -3.99 -4.14
N LEU A 130 16.28 -4.15 -2.97
CA LEU A 130 15.51 -3.08 -2.32
C LEU A 130 16.40 -1.88 -1.99
N VAL A 131 17.56 -2.09 -1.37
CA VAL A 131 18.51 -1.01 -1.02
C VAL A 131 18.92 -0.22 -2.27
N THR A 132 19.30 -0.92 -3.36
CA THR A 132 19.61 -0.27 -4.65
C THR A 132 18.43 0.50 -5.22
N ARG A 133 17.23 -0.10 -5.25
CA ARG A 133 16.02 0.56 -5.77
C ARG A 133 15.65 1.81 -4.98
N LEU A 134 15.91 1.81 -3.68
CA LEU A 134 15.64 2.93 -2.78
C LEU A 134 16.71 4.03 -2.85
N GLY A 135 17.82 3.82 -3.57
CA GLY A 135 18.91 4.80 -3.64
C GLY A 135 19.71 4.93 -2.34
N LEU A 136 19.78 3.86 -1.56
CA LEU A 136 20.47 3.84 -0.25
C LEU A 136 21.93 3.38 -0.34
N THR A 137 22.47 3.29 -1.55
CA THR A 137 23.86 2.94 -1.87
C THR A 137 24.61 4.14 -2.40
#